data_AF-A0A679IL68-F1
#
_entry.id   AF-A0A679IL68-F1
#
_cell.length_a   1.000
_cell.length_b   1.000
_cell.length_c   1.000
_cell.angle_alpha   90.00
_cell.angle_beta   90.00
_cell.angle_gamma   90.00
#
_symmetry.space_group_name_H-M   'P 1'
#
loop_
_entity.id
_entity.type
_entity.pdbx_description
1 polymer ?
#
loop_
_entity_poly.entity_id
_entity_poly.type
_entity_poly.pdbx_seq_one_letter_code
_entity_poly.pdbx_strand_id
1 'polypeptide(L)' 'MKLRLLLIVLLLANAGYFLWARGDLVGFGMAPAGINEREPQRLSRQIHPEWLQIRKEAKAGAPAP' A
#
# COMPACT_ATOMS: atom_id res chain seq x y z
N MET A 1 -33.79 3.60 -18.86
CA MET A 1 -32.80 4.70 -18.74
C MET A 1 -32.28 4.90 -17.31
N LYS A 2 -33.13 4.88 -16.27
CA LYS A 2 -32.73 5.02 -14.84
C LYS A 2 -31.57 4.08 -14.42
N LEU A 3 -31.60 2.82 -14.86
CA LEU A 3 -30.56 1.83 -14.53
C LEU A 3 -29.17 2.16 -15.09
N ARG A 4 -29.11 2.74 -16.31
CA ARG A 4 -27.84 3.16 -16.92
C ARG A 4 -27.22 4.33 -16.16
N LEU A 5 -28.05 5.30 -15.77
CA LEU A 5 -27.59 6.42 -14.94
C LEU A 5 -27.06 5.93 -13.59
N LEU A 6 -27.78 5.01 -12.94
CA LEU A 6 -27.36 4.41 -11.68
C LEU A 6 -26.03 3.65 -11.83
N LEU A 7 -25.86 2.91 -12.93
CA LEU A 7 -24.61 2.21 -13.22
C LEU A 7 -23.44 3.18 -13.44
N ILE A 8 -23.65 4.29 -14.16
CA ILE A 8 -22.63 5.32 -14.36
C ILE A 8 -22.23 5.95 -13.01
N VAL A 9 -23.21 6.31 -12.18
CA VAL A 9 -22.95 6.88 -10.84
C VAL A 9 -22.15 5.90 -9.99
N LEU A 10 -22.53 4.62 -10.00
CA LEU A 10 -21.82 3.58 -9.25
C LEU A 10 -20.37 3.44 -9.75
N LEU A 11 -20.16 3.49 -11.06
CA LEU A 11 -18.82 3.39 -11.65
C LEU A 11 -17.93 4.57 -11.23
N LEU A 12 -18.47 5.80 -11.26
CA LEU A 12 -17.77 7.01 -10.84
C LEU A 12 -17.43 6.98 -9.35
N ALA A 13 -18.38 6.57 -8.50
CA ALA A 13 -18.15 6.42 -7.07
C ALA A 13 -17.03 5.40 -6.80
N ASN A 14 -17.04 4.27 -7.51
CA ASN A 14 -16.03 3.23 -7.33
C ASN A 14 -14.64 3.66 -7.82
N ALA A 15 -14.57 4.37 -8.96
CA ALA A 15 -13.33 4.94 -9.47
C ALA A 15 -12.75 6.00 -8.51
N GLY A 16 -13.60 6.88 -7.97
CA GLY A 16 -13.19 7.85 -6.96
C GLY A 16 -12.67 7.19 -5.68
N TYR A 17 -13.39 6.18 -5.19
CA TYR A 17 -12.96 5.38 -4.04
C TYR A 17 -11.62 4.67 -4.29
N PHE A 18 -11.41 4.13 -5.49
CA PHE A 18 -10.18 3.45 -5.87
C PHE A 18 -8.96 4.38 -5.86
N LEU A 19 -9.08 5.59 -6.43
CA LEU A 19 -8.01 6.60 -6.42
C LEU A 19 -7.71 7.07 -4.98
N TRP A 20 -8.76 7.28 -4.18
CA TRP A 20 -8.61 7.63 -2.77
C TRP A 20 -7.89 6.53 -1.98
N ALA A 21 -8.31 5.27 -2.10
CA ALA A 21 -7.74 4.14 -1.37
C ALA A 21 -6.28 3.84 -1.79
N ARG A 22 -5.89 4.15 -3.02
CA ARG A 22 -4.50 4.05 -3.49
C ARG A 22 -3.60 5.16 -2.91
N GLY A 23 -4.19 6.28 -2.52
CA GLY A 23 -3.46 7.44 -2.04
C GLY A 23 -3.12 8.48 -3.10
N ASP A 24 -3.70 8.38 -4.30
CA ASP A 24 -3.48 9.36 -5.36
C ASP A 24 -3.98 10.77 -4.96
N LEU A 25 -4.87 10.83 -3.95
CA LEU A 25 -5.45 12.07 -3.43
C LEU A 25 -4.72 12.63 -2.19
N VAL A 26 -3.61 12.04 -1.75
CA VAL A 26 -2.84 12.51 -0.59
C VAL A 26 -2.34 13.94 -0.79
N GLY A 27 -1.95 14.30 -2.01
CA GLY A 27 -1.52 15.67 -2.36
C GLY A 27 -2.61 16.73 -2.19
N PHE A 28 -3.88 16.32 -2.14
CA PHE A 28 -5.03 17.18 -1.87
C PHE A 28 -5.49 17.15 -0.41
N GLY A 29 -4.70 16.55 0.49
CA GLY A 29 -5.04 16.40 1.91
C GLY A 29 -6.04 15.26 2.20
N MET A 30 -6.46 14.51 1.18
CA MET A 30 -7.31 13.32 1.34
C MET A 30 -6.44 12.07 1.45
N ALA A 31 -5.80 11.91 2.60
CA ALA A 31 -5.08 10.68 2.92
C ALA A 31 -6.07 9.62 3.45
N PRO A 32 -6.15 8.43 2.83
CA PRO A 32 -6.85 7.30 3.45
C PRO A 32 -6.16 6.90 4.76
N ALA A 33 -6.96 6.60 5.78
CA ALA A 33 -6.49 6.28 7.13
C ALA A 33 -5.50 5.09 7.18
N GLY A 34 -5.57 4.17 6.21
CA GLY A 34 -4.74 2.96 6.16
C GLY A 34 -3.51 3.02 5.25
N ILE A 35 -3.11 4.19 4.72
CA ILE A 35 -1.98 4.28 3.77
C ILE A 35 -0.66 3.72 4.34
N ASN A 36 -0.45 3.89 5.64
CA ASN A 36 0.75 3.45 6.34
C ASN A 36 0.57 2.13 7.10
N GLU A 37 -0.66 1.64 7.20
CA GLU A 37 -1.03 0.52 8.07
C GLU A 37 -1.60 -0.61 7.23
N ARG A 38 -0.75 -1.23 6.40
CA ARG A 38 -1.18 -2.42 5.68
C ARG A 38 -1.37 -3.62 6.60
N GLU A 39 -0.60 -3.75 7.68
CA GLU A 39 -0.68 -4.96 8.53
C GLU A 39 -0.20 -4.70 9.98
N PRO A 40 -0.92 -3.92 10.80
CA PRO A 40 -0.54 -3.73 12.21
C PRO A 40 -0.45 -5.06 12.98
N GLN A 41 -1.27 -6.06 12.61
CA GLN A 41 -1.21 -7.41 13.19
C GLN A 41 0.10 -8.16 12.92
N ARG A 42 0.92 -7.76 11.95
CA ARG A 42 2.23 -8.42 11.74
C ARG A 42 3.24 -8.08 12.81
N LEU A 43 3.11 -6.94 13.47
CA LEU A 43 4.01 -6.58 14.57
C LEU A 43 3.66 -7.39 15.83
N SER A 44 2.38 -7.61 16.11
CA SER A 44 1.94 -8.36 17.29
C SER A 44 2.15 -9.88 17.19
N ARG A 45 2.36 -10.41 15.97
CA ARG A 45 2.66 -11.83 15.73
C ARG A 45 4.14 -12.13 15.53
N GLN A 46 5.01 -11.13 15.59
CA GLN A 46 6.45 -11.36 15.49
C GLN A 46 6.95 -11.98 16.80
N ILE A 47 7.43 -13.22 16.70
CA ILE A 47 8.10 -13.92 17.79
C ILE A 47 9.58 -13.55 17.71
N HIS A 48 10.11 -12.92 18.76
CA HIS A 48 11.51 -12.53 18.91
C HIS A 48 12.13 -11.78 17.71
N PRO A 49 11.56 -10.62 17.30
CA PRO A 49 12.14 -9.80 16.23
C PRO A 49 13.60 -9.40 16.49
N GLU A 50 14.02 -9.33 17.75
CA GLU A 50 15.39 -9.03 18.17
C GLU A 50 16.44 -10.08 17.76
N TRP A 51 16.02 -11.29 17.40
CA TRP A 51 16.95 -12.34 16.92
C TRP A 51 17.36 -12.15 15.45
N LEU A 52 16.66 -11.30 14.71
CA LEU A 52 16.96 -11.04 13.31
C LEU A 52 18.19 -10.14 13.18
N GLN A 53 19.34 -10.74 12.84
CA GLN A 53 20.56 -9.99 12.53
C GLN A 53 20.68 -9.75 11.02
N ILE A 54 20.54 -8.49 10.60
CA ILE A 54 20.76 -8.10 9.20
C ILE A 54 22.26 -8.16 8.90
N ARG A 55 22.68 -9.20 8.19
CA ARG A 55 24.07 -9.31 7.70
C ARG A 55 24.18 -8.54 6.39
N LYS A 56 25.16 -7.63 6.29
CA LYS A 56 25.57 -7.08 4.99
C LYS A 56 26.14 -8.24 4.18
N GLU A 57 25.49 -8.61 3.08
CA GLU A 57 26.14 -9.44 2.08
C GLU A 57 27.37 -8.68 1.61
N ALA A 58 28.55 -9.30 1.72
CA ALA A 58 29.73 -8.77 1.03
C ALA A 58 29.37 -8.72 -0.45
N LYS A 59 29.50 -7.53 -1.04
CA LYS A 59 29.28 -7.27 -2.46
C LYS A 59 30.01 -8.33 -3.30
N ALA A 60 29.32 -9.40 -3.67
CA ALA A 60 29.81 -10.40 -4.60
C ALA A 60 29.64 -9.82 -6.00
N GLY A 61 30.66 -9.12 -6.48
CA GLY A 61 30.61 -8.52 -7.80
C GLY A 61 31.67 -7.44 -8.02
N ALA A 62 32.94 -7.82 -7.95
CA ALA A 62 33.97 -7.19 -8.77
C ALA A 62 34.60 -8.32 -9.59
N PRO A 63 34.33 -8.43 -10.91
CA PRO A 63 35.04 -9.39 -11.75
C PRO A 63 36.51 -8.94 -11.84
N ALA A 64 37.43 -9.88 -11.60
CA ALA A 64 38.86 -9.66 -11.77
C ALA A 64 39.19 -9.41 -13.26
N PRO A 65 40.18 -8.56 -13.58
CA PRO A 65 40.57 -8.21 -14.95
C PRO A 65 41.13 -9.39 -15.75
#